data_AF-A0A6L7YRY7-F1
#
_entry.id   AF-A0A6L7YRY7-F1
#
_cell.length_a   1.000
_cell.length_b   1.000
_cell.length_c   1.000
_cell.angle_alpha   90.00
_cell.angle_beta   90.00
_cell.angle_gamma   90.00
#
_symmetry.space_group_name_H-M   'P 1'
#
loop_
_entity.id
_entity.type
_entity.pdbx_description
1 polymer ?
#
loop_
_entity_poly.entity_id
_entity_poly.type
_entity_poly.pdbx_seq_one_letter_code
_entity_poly.pdbx_strand_id
1 'polypeptide(L)'
;MIRGGVLFLDGFSGAAVDAGGDITLGEVPTNSDGWSMRVFSAESEAHEIILKNCGIAVYGDSCRYLDYQGVRYSHILDPEIGYGVTHERKVAVSTPSAMIADA
;
A
#
# COMPACT_ATOMS: atom_id res chain seq x y z
N MET A 1 -16.07 -10.08 2.83
CA MET A 1 -15.64 -11.21 1.99
C MET A 1 -14.56 -10.68 1.07
N ILE A 2 -13.29 -10.96 1.38
CA ILE A 2 -12.18 -10.64 0.51
C ILE A 2 -12.40 -11.46 -0.75
N ARG A 3 -12.57 -10.83 -1.91
CA ARG A 3 -12.71 -11.56 -3.18
C ARG A 3 -11.34 -12.11 -3.52
N GLY A 4 -11.08 -13.33 -3.05
CA GLY A 4 -9.74 -13.85 -2.82
C GLY A 4 -9.11 -14.46 -4.07
N GLY A 5 -7.87 -14.08 -4.33
CA GLY A 5 -7.00 -14.77 -5.28
C GLY A 5 -6.76 -16.24 -4.90
N VAL A 6 -6.00 -16.95 -5.76
CA VAL A 6 -5.85 -18.42 -5.75
C VAL A 6 -5.63 -19.03 -4.36
N LEU A 7 -4.82 -18.41 -3.50
CA LEU A 7 -4.55 -18.93 -2.14
C LEU A 7 -5.82 -19.08 -1.29
N PHE A 8 -6.70 -18.09 -1.31
CA PHE A 8 -7.93 -18.13 -0.51
C PHE A 8 -8.96 -19.11 -1.09
N LEU A 9 -8.98 -19.26 -2.42
CA LEU A 9 -9.83 -20.25 -3.10
C LEU A 9 -9.36 -21.68 -2.82
N ASP A 10 -8.06 -21.90 -2.67
CA ASP A 10 -7.46 -23.20 -2.37
C ASP A 10 -7.44 -23.53 -0.86
N GLY A 11 -8.12 -22.72 -0.03
CA GLY A 11 -8.31 -22.98 1.40
C GLY A 11 -7.25 -22.40 2.32
N PHE A 12 -6.29 -21.64 1.81
CA PHE A 12 -5.30 -20.92 2.62
C PHE A 12 -5.87 -19.57 3.07
N SER A 13 -6.69 -19.59 4.13
CA SER A 13 -7.29 -18.38 4.69
C SER A 13 -6.26 -17.46 5.37
N GLY A 14 -5.20 -18.03 5.94
CA GLY A 14 -4.14 -17.31 6.65
C GLY A 14 -2.98 -16.92 5.74
N ALA A 15 -3.16 -15.93 4.89
CA ALA A 15 -2.16 -15.49 3.92
C ALA A 15 -2.04 -13.96 3.86
N ALA A 16 -0.82 -13.49 3.57
CA ALA A 16 -0.54 -12.10 3.21
C ALA A 16 0.16 -12.11 1.84
N VAL A 17 -0.34 -11.32 0.90
CA VAL A 17 0.21 -11.20 -0.46
C VAL A 17 0.54 -9.74 -0.71
N ASP A 18 1.78 -9.45 -1.08
CA ASP A 18 2.28 -8.11 -1.44
C ASP A 18 2.65 -8.09 -2.93
N ALA A 19 2.11 -7.11 -3.65
CA ALA A 19 2.42 -6.83 -5.04
C ALA A 19 2.90 -5.38 -5.22
N GLY A 20 4.03 -5.03 -4.60
CA GLY A 20 4.70 -3.74 -4.82
C GLY A 20 4.15 -2.60 -3.96
N GLY A 21 3.63 -2.92 -2.78
CA GLY A 21 2.97 -1.97 -1.88
C GLY A 21 1.46 -2.18 -1.78
N ASP A 22 0.87 -2.93 -2.71
CA ASP A 22 -0.52 -3.38 -2.65
C ASP A 22 -0.61 -4.75 -1.98
N ILE A 23 -1.19 -4.76 -0.80
CA ILE A 23 -1.15 -5.90 0.10
C ILE A 23 -2.57 -6.39 0.36
N THR A 24 -2.81 -7.69 0.19
CA THR A 24 -4.03 -8.38 0.62
C THR A 24 -3.73 -9.25 1.82
N LEU A 25 -4.48 -9.04 2.91
CA LEU A 25 -4.34 -9.74 4.18
C LEU A 25 -5.57 -10.60 4.45
N GLY A 26 -5.38 -11.89 4.68
CA GLY A 26 -6.41 -12.80 5.16
C GLY A 26 -6.47 -12.90 6.68
N GLU A 27 -6.88 -14.07 7.15
CA GLU A 27 -6.81 -14.45 8.57
C GLU A 27 -5.34 -14.46 9.04
N VAL A 28 -5.15 -14.49 10.36
CA VAL A 28 -3.81 -14.58 10.93
C VAL A 28 -3.47 -16.03 11.26
N PRO A 29 -2.28 -16.56 10.87
CA PRO A 29 -1.90 -17.94 11.15
C PRO A 29 -1.60 -18.23 12.63
N THR A 30 -1.33 -17.19 13.43
CA THR A 30 -1.00 -17.28 14.85
C THR A 30 -2.10 -16.67 15.70
N ASN A 31 -2.08 -16.92 17.02
CA ASN A 31 -3.04 -16.36 17.98
C ASN A 31 -2.76 -14.86 18.25
N SER A 32 -2.69 -14.04 17.20
CA SER A 32 -2.54 -12.58 17.28
C SER A 32 -3.81 -11.87 16.79
N ASP A 33 -3.92 -10.59 17.14
CA ASP A 33 -5.11 -9.78 16.81
C ASP A 33 -5.20 -9.39 15.32
N GLY A 34 -4.08 -9.50 14.59
CA GLY A 34 -3.91 -9.11 13.19
C GLY A 34 -2.46 -9.27 12.72
N TRP A 35 -2.24 -8.92 11.46
CA TRP A 35 -0.91 -8.68 10.88
C TRP A 35 -0.41 -7.31 11.36
N SER A 36 0.75 -7.27 12.02
CA SER A 36 1.41 -6.02 12.39
C SER A 36 2.20 -5.48 11.21
N MET A 37 1.97 -4.22 10.87
CA MET A 37 2.63 -3.50 9.79
C MET A 37 3.12 -2.15 10.29
N ARG A 38 4.31 -1.74 9.82
CA ARG A 38 4.85 -0.41 10.07
C ARG A 38 4.69 0.45 8.83
N VAL A 39 3.93 1.54 8.95
CA VAL A 39 3.73 2.52 7.88
C VAL A 39 4.52 3.76 8.21
N PHE A 40 5.32 4.24 7.26
CA PHE A 40 6.13 5.44 7.43
C PHE A 40 5.39 6.68 6.92
N SER A 41 5.30 7.71 7.75
CA SER A 41 4.85 9.03 7.33
C SER A 41 5.93 9.75 6.51
N ALA A 42 5.56 10.86 5.87
CA ALA A 42 6.52 11.73 5.17
C ALA A 42 7.65 12.21 6.12
N GLU A 43 7.34 12.39 7.41
CA GLU A 43 8.28 12.81 8.45
C GLU A 43 9.19 11.67 8.95
N SER A 44 9.12 10.49 8.32
CA SER A 44 9.85 9.27 8.70
C SER A 44 9.49 8.69 10.07
N GLU A 45 8.38 9.14 10.65
CA GLU A 45 7.79 8.48 11.82
C GLU A 45 7.09 7.20 11.37
N ALA A 46 7.33 6.10 12.09
CA ALA A 46 6.71 4.82 11.81
C ALA A 46 5.48 4.63 12.73
N HIS A 47 4.31 4.48 12.14
CA HIS A 47 3.11 4.07 12.84
C HIS A 47 2.92 2.57 12.72
N GLU A 48 2.68 1.91 13.84
CA GLU A 48 2.27 0.50 13.85
C GLU A 48 0.76 0.41 13.67
N ILE A 49 0.34 -0.40 12.71
CA ILE A 49 -1.08 -0.72 12.48
C ILE A 49 -1.25 -2.24 12.51
N ILE A 50 -2.39 -2.67 13.04
CA ILE A 50 -2.78 -4.07 13.11
C ILE A 50 -4.00 -4.27 12.21
N LEU A 51 -3.85 -5.09 11.17
CA LEU A 51 -4.86 -5.29 10.15
C LEU A 51 -5.13 -6.78 9.92
N LYS A 52 -6.36 -7.12 9.53
CA LYS A 52 -6.75 -8.46 9.09
C LYS A 52 -7.92 -8.37 8.13
N ASN A 53 -8.02 -9.37 7.26
CA ASN A 53 -9.12 -9.51 6.32
C ASN A 53 -9.43 -8.26 5.47
N CYS A 54 -8.38 -7.59 4.97
CA CYS A 54 -8.48 -6.35 4.23
C CYS A 54 -7.40 -6.25 3.14
N GLY A 55 -7.54 -5.26 2.27
CA GLY A 55 -6.45 -4.80 1.42
C GLY A 55 -5.89 -3.47 1.92
N ILE A 56 -4.59 -3.27 1.73
CA ILE A 56 -3.90 -2.00 2.00
C ILE A 56 -2.98 -1.67 0.84
N ALA A 57 -3.04 -0.43 0.36
CA ALA A 57 -2.11 0.09 -0.65
C ALA A 57 -1.22 1.14 0.02
N VAL A 58 0.07 1.07 -0.23
CA VAL A 58 1.07 2.00 0.30
C VAL A 58 1.75 2.73 -0.85
N TYR A 59 1.54 4.04 -0.89
CA TYR A 59 2.04 4.93 -1.92
C TYR A 59 3.18 5.79 -1.42
N GLY A 60 4.20 5.90 -2.26
CA GLY A 60 5.32 6.82 -2.10
C GLY A 60 5.86 7.25 -3.46
N ASP A 61 6.29 8.50 -3.56
CA ASP A 61 6.90 9.07 -4.75
C ASP A 61 8.44 9.09 -4.71
N SER A 62 9.03 8.67 -3.60
CA SER A 62 10.48 8.74 -3.36
C SER A 62 11.31 7.72 -4.12
N CYS A 63 10.71 6.65 -4.67
CA CYS A 63 11.46 5.56 -5.33
C CYS A 63 11.46 5.65 -6.87
N ARG A 64 10.51 6.37 -7.47
CA ARG A 64 10.36 6.49 -8.94
C ARG A 64 10.12 7.93 -9.32
N TYR A 65 11.13 8.56 -9.88
CA TYR A 65 11.13 9.97 -10.24
C TYR A 65 12.11 10.26 -11.38
N LEU A 66 11.95 11.44 -11.98
CA LEU A 66 12.86 12.05 -12.95
C LEU A 66 13.39 13.37 -12.38
N ASP A 67 14.71 13.52 -12.32
CA ASP A 67 15.33 14.80 -12.04
C ASP A 67 15.56 15.56 -13.35
N TYR A 68 14.97 16.74 -13.50
CA TYR A 68 15.10 17.58 -14.69
C TYR A 68 15.28 19.05 -14.29
N GLN A 69 16.37 19.67 -14.76
CA GLN A 69 16.73 21.07 -14.44
C GLN A 69 16.73 21.41 -12.94
N GLY A 70 17.14 20.46 -12.08
CA GLY A 70 17.18 20.66 -10.63
C GLY A 70 15.84 20.50 -9.92
N VAL A 71 14.78 20.12 -10.64
CA VAL A 71 13.47 19.78 -10.07
C VAL A 71 13.26 18.27 -10.16
N ARG A 72 12.78 17.67 -9.07
CA ARG A 72 12.40 16.26 -9.01
C ARG A 72 10.92 16.09 -9.33
N TYR A 73 10.62 15.32 -10.36
CA TYR A 73 9.26 14.99 -10.80
C TYR A 73 8.95 13.53 -10.47
N SER A 74 7.92 13.30 -9.67
CA SER A 74 7.41 11.94 -9.38
C SER A 74 6.86 11.26 -10.64
N HIS A 75 6.80 9.94 -10.62
CA HIS A 75 6.01 9.16 -11.58
C HIS A 75 4.49 9.32 -11.41
N ILE A 76 4.03 9.88 -10.27
CA ILE A 76 2.63 10.21 -10.03
C ILE A 76 2.36 11.59 -10.66
N LEU A 77 1.47 11.62 -11.64
CA LEU A 77 1.13 12.83 -12.39
C LEU A 77 0.05 13.65 -11.66
N ASP A 78 0.26 14.96 -11.63
CA ASP A 78 -0.80 15.91 -11.34
C ASP A 78 -1.65 16.08 -12.62
N PRO A 79 -2.95 15.73 -12.59
CA PRO A 79 -3.81 15.80 -13.78
C PRO A 79 -4.12 17.23 -14.24
N GLU A 80 -3.96 18.25 -13.39
CA GLU A 80 -4.23 19.64 -13.76
C GLU A 80 -3.10 20.24 -14.60
N ILE A 81 -1.84 19.87 -14.30
CA ILE A 81 -0.65 20.42 -14.97
C ILE A 81 0.06 19.43 -15.91
N GLY A 82 -0.24 18.13 -15.81
CA GLY A 82 0.33 17.08 -16.67
C GLY A 82 1.77 16.69 -16.35
N TYR A 83 2.33 17.13 -15.22
CA TYR A 83 3.68 16.82 -14.77
C TYR A 83 3.66 15.97 -13.50
N GLY A 84 4.78 15.30 -13.22
CA GLY A 84 4.98 14.63 -11.95
C GLY A 84 4.86 15.58 -10.77
N VAL A 85 4.22 15.16 -9.68
CA VAL A 85 4.20 15.95 -8.43
C VAL A 85 5.62 16.17 -7.92
N THR A 86 5.89 17.34 -7.34
CA THR A 86 7.24 17.77 -6.95
C THR A 86 7.49 17.78 -5.44
N HIS A 87 6.50 17.42 -4.63
CA HIS A 87 6.59 17.32 -3.17
C HIS A 87 6.38 15.86 -2.76
N GLU A 88 7.14 15.39 -1.76
CA GLU A 88 7.05 14.01 -1.27
C GLU A 88 5.70 13.76 -0.60
N ARG A 89 5.02 12.67 -0.99
CA ARG A 89 3.83 12.15 -0.31
C ARG A 89 4.02 10.68 0.01
N LYS A 90 3.70 10.33 1.26
CA LYS A 90 3.51 8.94 1.69
C LYS A 90 2.09 8.78 2.19
N VAL A 91 1.37 7.82 1.63
CA VAL A 91 -0.03 7.56 1.95
C VAL A 91 -0.21 6.06 2.09
N ALA A 92 -0.99 5.63 3.08
CA ALA A 92 -1.45 4.26 3.18
C ALA A 92 -2.98 4.26 3.31
N VAL A 93 -3.64 3.43 2.51
CA VAL A 93 -5.11 3.34 2.47
C VAL A 93 -5.50 1.89 2.73
N SER A 94 -6.41 1.64 3.68
CA SER A 94 -6.93 0.30 3.97
C SER A 94 -8.41 0.22 3.63
N THR A 95 -8.80 -0.81 2.89
CA THR A 95 -10.18 -1.06 2.43
C THR A 95 -10.48 -2.56 2.40
N PRO A 96 -11.71 -3.01 2.08
CA PRO A 96 -11.99 -4.44 1.97
C PRO A 96 -11.23 -5.21 0.87
N SER A 97 -10.56 -4.54 -0.07
CA SER A 97 -9.76 -5.20 -1.12
C SER A 97 -8.62 -4.32 -1.61
N ALA A 98 -7.46 -4.91 -1.92
CA ALA A 98 -6.28 -4.14 -2.34
C ALA A 98 -6.54 -3.30 -3.59
N MET A 99 -7.33 -3.81 -4.55
CA MET A 99 -7.74 -3.08 -5.75
C MET A 99 -8.47 -1.76 -5.46
N ILE A 100 -9.28 -1.70 -4.39
CA ILE A 100 -10.00 -0.46 -4.00
C ILE A 100 -9.07 0.46 -3.19
N ALA A 101 -8.11 -0.11 -2.47
CA ALA A 101 -7.10 0.69 -1.77
C ALA A 101 -6.12 1.37 -2.76
N ASP A 102 -5.83 0.69 -3.88
CA ASP A 102 -4.98 1.15 -4.97
C ASP A 102 -5.67 2.23 -5.83
N ALA A 103 -6.97 2.12 -6.11
CA ALA A 103 -7.71 3.07 -6.95
C ALA A 103 -7.63 4.55 -6.51
#